data_AF-A0A537QGH0-F1
#
_entry.id   AF-A0A537QGH0-F1
#
_cell.length_a   1.000
_cell.length_b   1.000
_cell.length_c   1.000
_cell.angle_alpha   90.00
_cell.angle_beta   90.00
_cell.angle_gamma   90.00
#
_symmetry.space_group_name_H-M   'P 1'
#
loop_
_entity.id
_entity.type
_entity.pdbx_description
1 polymer ?
#
loop_
_entity_poly.entity_id
_entity_poly.type
_entity_poly.pdbx_seq_one_letter_code
_entity_poly.pdbx_strand_id
1 'polypeptide(L)' 'TLAYVMRQTVGGWRVVDVLADGSVSRVAAQRSEVRSVLADGGGPGLLVSLRRKTAELSGGILQ' A
#
# COMPACT_ATOMS: atom_id res chain seq x y z
N THR A 1 -10.31 7.01 13.46
CA THR A 1 -9.55 8.27 13.21
C THR A 1 -8.33 7.96 12.37
N LEU A 2 -7.68 8.96 11.74
CA LEU A 2 -6.45 8.76 10.98
C LEU A 2 -5.28 9.46 11.65
N ALA A 3 -4.17 8.75 11.83
CA ALA A 3 -2.89 9.33 12.26
C ALA A 3 -1.82 9.15 11.17
N TYR A 4 -0.94 10.13 11.04
CA TYR A 4 0.13 10.13 10.04
C TYR A 4 1.47 9.93 10.72
N VAL A 5 2.23 8.93 10.28
CA VAL A 5 3.62 8.75 10.70
C VAL A 5 4.49 9.60 9.80
N MET A 6 5.24 10.53 10.39
CA MET A 6 6.05 11.50 9.67
C MET A 6 7.53 11.17 9.84
N ARG A 7 8.32 11.36 8.78
CA ARG A 7 9.79 11.30 8.82
C ARG A 7 10.37 12.62 8.34
N GLN A 8 11.31 13.19 9.09
CA GLN A 8 12.03 14.38 8.68
C GLN A 8 13.01 14.03 7.56
N THR A 9 13.02 14.84 6.50
CA THR A 9 13.95 14.75 5.38
C THR A 9 14.62 16.12 5.16
N VAL A 10 15.65 16.19 4.32
CA VAL A 10 16.28 17.48 3.94
C VAL A 10 15.25 18.47 3.40
N GLY A 11 14.22 17.98 2.71
CA GLY A 11 13.11 18.79 2.19
C GLY A 11 11.90 18.93 3.14
N GLY A 12 12.10 18.72 4.45
CA GLY A 12 11.04 18.82 5.46
C GLY A 12 10.38 17.48 5.83
N TRP A 13 9.28 17.56 6.59
CA TRP A 13 8.54 16.40 7.06
C TRP A 13 7.73 15.75 5.94
N ARG A 14 7.83 14.43 5.82
CA ARG A 14 7.07 13.64 4.85
C ARG A 14 6.30 12.53 5.54
N VAL A 15 5.07 12.27 5.09
CA VAL A 15 4.29 11.12 5.51
C VAL A 15 4.97 9.85 5.01
N VAL A 16 5.19 8.89 5.91
CA VAL A 16 5.76 7.57 5.57
C VAL A 16 4.82 6.41 5.90
N ASP A 17 3.77 6.65 6.68
CA ASP A 17 2.69 5.70 6.95
C ASP A 17 1.42 6.41 7.39
N VAL A 18 0.28 5.71 7.30
CA VAL A 18 -1.01 6.13 7.83
C VAL A 18 -1.51 5.02 8.75
N LEU A 19 -1.93 5.40 9.96
CA LEU A 19 -2.53 4.49 10.93
C LEU A 19 -4.04 4.71 10.93
N ALA A 20 -4.80 3.67 10.55
CA ALA A 20 -6.24 3.62 10.74
C ALA A 20 -6.54 3.27 12.21
N ASP A 21 -7.53 3.95 12.79
CA ASP A 21 -7.92 3.82 14.20
C ASP A 21 -6.72 3.94 15.15
N GLY A 22 -5.80 4.85 14.79
CA GLY A 22 -4.61 5.18 15.56
C GLY A 22 -3.54 4.09 15.65
N SER A 23 -3.76 2.90 15.08
CA SER A 23 -2.90 1.73 15.33
C SER A 23 -2.67 0.82 14.12
N VAL A 24 -3.62 0.74 13.19
CA VAL A 24 -3.54 -0.17 12.04
C VAL A 24 -2.75 0.47 10.89
N SER A 25 -1.49 0.06 10.74
CA SER A 25 -0.59 0.54 9.69
C SER A 25 -1.00 0.10 8.28
N ARG A 26 -1.21 1.08 7.39
CA ARG A 26 -1.49 0.82 5.97
C ARG A 26 -0.25 0.27 5.24
N VAL A 27 0.94 0.73 5.60
CA VAL A 27 2.19 0.19 5.04
C VAL A 27 2.41 -1.26 5.45
N ALA A 28 2.15 -1.60 6.72
CA ALA A 28 2.27 -2.99 7.18
C ALA A 28 1.28 -3.91 6.47
N ALA A 29 0.02 -3.48 6.30
CA ALA A 29 -0.99 -4.23 5.55
C ALA A 29 -0.55 -4.46 4.09
N GLN A 30 -0.11 -3.42 3.40
CA GLN A 30 0.35 -3.53 2.01
C GLN A 30 1.56 -4.46 1.86
N ARG A 31 2.52 -4.38 2.80
CA ARG A 31 3.70 -5.25 2.82
C ARG A 31 3.33 -6.71 3.09
N SER A 32 2.36 -6.97 3.96
CA SER A 32 1.86 -8.32 4.23
C SER A 32 1.25 -8.94 2.97
N GLU A 33 0.40 -8.16 2.28
CA GLU A 33 -0.21 -8.60 1.03
C GLU A 33 0.83 -8.90 -0.05
N VAL A 34 1.80 -8.00 -0.28
CA VAL A 34 2.87 -8.21 -1.27
C VAL A 34 3.68 -9.45 -0.93
N ARG A 35 3.99 -9.68 0.36
CA ARG A 35 4.71 -10.89 0.80
C ARG A 35 3.92 -12.17 0.52
N SER A 36 2.60 -12.16 0.75
CA SER A 36 1.74 -13.30 0.43
C SER A 36 1.80 -13.62 -1.07
N VAL A 37 1.60 -12.61 -1.93
CA VAL A 37 1.62 -12.81 -3.39
C VAL A 37 2.99 -13.27 -3.89
N LEU A 38 4.08 -12.73 -3.32
CA LEU A 38 5.43 -13.16 -3.64
C LEU A 38 5.70 -14.61 -3.22
N ALA A 39 5.19 -15.04 -2.06
CA ALA A 39 5.33 -16.42 -1.61
C ALA A 39 4.56 -17.40 -2.52
N ASP A 40 3.39 -17.01 -3.01
CA ASP A 40 2.53 -17.87 -3.81
C ASP A 40 2.96 -17.94 -5.30
N GLY A 41 3.45 -16.84 -5.87
CA GLY A 41 3.66 -16.72 -7.32
C GLY A 41 4.90 -15.93 -7.75
N GLY A 42 5.76 -15.55 -6.82
CA GLY A 42 6.98 -14.78 -7.10
C GLY A 42 6.71 -13.44 -7.81
N GLY A 43 7.73 -12.93 -8.50
CA GLY A 43 7.65 -11.68 -9.25
C GLY A 43 6.53 -11.63 -10.31
N PRO A 44 6.33 -12.70 -11.12
CA PRO A 44 5.24 -12.75 -12.08
C PRO A 44 3.85 -12.68 -11.43
N GLY A 45 3.64 -13.40 -10.31
CA GLY A 45 2.40 -13.35 -9.54
C GLY A 45 2.11 -11.94 -9.01
N LEU A 46 3.14 -11.24 -8.54
CA LEU A 46 3.01 -9.86 -8.10
C LEU A 46 2.60 -8.93 -9.26
N LEU A 47 3.21 -9.07 -10.44
CA LEU A 47 2.86 -8.26 -11.61
C LEU A 47 1.40 -8.46 -12.03
N VAL A 48 0.93 -9.71 -12.07
CA VAL A 48 -0.48 -10.02 -12.38
C VAL A 48 -1.41 -9.40 -11.35
N SER A 49 -1.11 -9.56 -10.06
CA SER A 49 -1.93 -8.99 -8.97
C SER A 49 -2.01 -7.46 -9.05
N LEU A 50 -0.88 -6.78 -9.31
CA LEU A 50 -0.84 -5.32 -9.48
C LEU A 50 -1.66 -4.87 -10.69
N ARG A 51 -1.53 -5.53 -11.85
CA ARG A 51 -2.32 -5.20 -13.05
C ARG A 51 -3.82 -5.36 -12.80
N ARG A 52 -4.23 -6.44 -12.12
CA ARG A 52 -5.62 -6.65 -11.74
C ARG A 52 -6.13 -5.53 -10.84
N LYS A 53 -5.40 -5.19 -9.76
CA LYS A 53 -5.76 -4.08 -8.87
C LYS A 53 -5.86 -2.74 -9.61
N THR A 54 -4.93 -2.46 -10.51
CA THR A 54 -4.99 -1.23 -11.32
C THR A 54 -6.24 -1.22 -12.19
N ALA A 55 -6.61 -2.33 -12.82
CA ALA A 55 -7.82 -2.42 -13.63
C ALA A 55 -9.09 -2.23 -12.78
N GLU A 56 -9.18 -2.89 -11.62
CA GLU A 56 -10.29 -2.77 -10.67
C GLU A 56 -10.47 -1.32 -10.19
N LEU A 57 -9.37 -0.66 -9.82
CA LEU A 57 -9.41 0.72 -9.30
C LEU A 57 -9.61 1.76 -10.41
N SER A 58 -9.05 1.55 -11.60
CA SER A 58 -9.21 2.49 -12.72
C SER A 58 -10.60 2.42 -13.34
N GLY A 59 -11.26 1.26 -13.27
CA GLY A 59 -12.66 1.10 -13.67
C GLY A 59 -13.66 1.72 -12.69
N GLY A 60 -13.27 1.96 -11.43
CA GLY A 60 -14.13 2.53 -10.37
C GLY A 60 -13.92 4.02 -10.08
N ILE A 61 -12.90 4.68 -10.66
CA ILE A 61 -12.58 6.10 -10.42
C ILE A 61 -13.06 7.02 -11.58
N LEU A 62 -13.56 6.44 -12.68
CA LEU A 62 -14.02 7.19 -13.86
C LEU A 62 -15.51 6.97 -14.24
N GLN A 63 -16.35 6.51 -13.30
CA GLN A 63 -17.81 6.51 -13.47
C GLN A 63 -18.50 7.43 -12.48
#